data_AF-A0A089K2C2-F1
#
_entry.id   AF-A0A089K2C2-F1
#
_cell.length_a   1.000
_cell.length_b   1.000
_cell.length_c   1.000
_cell.angle_alpha   90.00
_cell.angle_beta   90.00
_cell.angle_gamma   90.00
#
_symmetry.space_group_name_H-M   'P 1'
#
loop_
_entity.id
_entity.type
_entity.pdbx_description
1 polymer ?
#
loop_
_entity_poly.entity_id
_entity_poly.type
_entity_poly.pdbx_seq_one_letter_code
_entity_poly.pdbx_strand_id
1 'polypeptide(L)' 'MKILSIYFLFAALTLILITLVDVLSGTSVAESVHSLSVVFATTTLYEMICILIFLTLPLIQVIASAVKRSRTR' A
#
# COMPACT_ATOMS: atom_id res chain seq x y z
N MET A 1 -14.79 -4.82 -6.19
CA MET A 1 -15.04 -4.76 -4.74
C MET A 1 -14.15 -5.72 -3.96
N LYS A 2 -14.22 -7.05 -4.20
CA LYS A 2 -13.41 -8.05 -3.46
C LYS A 2 -11.89 -7.87 -3.60
N ILE A 3 -11.38 -7.72 -4.84
CA ILE A 3 -9.92 -7.67 -5.07
C ILE A 3 -9.28 -6.43 -4.43
N LEU A 4 -9.90 -5.24 -4.59
CA LEU A 4 -9.41 -4.00 -4.02
C LEU A 4 -9.41 -4.05 -2.48
N SER A 5 -10.45 -4.65 -1.89
CA SER A 5 -10.53 -4.87 -0.45
C SER A 5 -9.43 -5.80 0.06
N ILE A 6 -9.04 -6.82 -0.72
CA ILE A 6 -7.93 -7.72 -0.38
C ILE A 6 -6.59 -6.97 -0.44
N TYR A 7 -6.38 -6.11 -1.45
CA TYR A 7 -5.18 -5.27 -1.52
C TYR A 7 -5.07 -4.30 -0.33
N PHE A 8 -6.18 -3.66 0.04
CA PHE A 8 -6.20 -2.78 1.20
C PHE A 8 -5.95 -3.54 2.51
N LEU A 9 -6.55 -4.73 2.65
CA LEU A 9 -6.32 -5.61 3.79
C LEU A 9 -4.85 -6.04 3.89
N PHE A 10 -4.23 -6.40 2.77
CA PHE A 10 -2.81 -6.73 2.73
C PHE A 10 -1.92 -5.56 3.12
N ALA A 11 -2.20 -4.36 2.60
CA ALA A 11 -1.45 -3.16 2.98
C ALA A 11 -1.53 -2.89 4.50
N ALA A 12 -2.73 -3.00 5.09
CA ALA A 12 -2.92 -2.85 6.52
C ALA A 12 -2.20 -3.93 7.33
N LEU A 13 -2.28 -5.21 6.91
CA LEU A 13 -1.56 -6.32 7.53
C LEU A 13 -0.05 -6.13 7.50
N THR A 14 0.51 -5.68 6.37
CA THR A 14 1.94 -5.40 6.24
C THR A 14 2.37 -4.27 7.17
N LEU A 15 1.57 -3.19 7.25
CA LEU A 15 1.87 -2.05 8.11
C LEU A 15 1.84 -2.45 9.60
N ILE A 16 0.83 -3.24 9.99
CA ILE A 16 0.74 -3.82 11.34
C ILE A 16 1.97 -4.69 11.62
N LEU A 17 2.35 -5.57 10.69
CA LEU A 17 3.46 -6.50 10.89
C LEU A 17 4.80 -5.76 11.05
N ILE A 18 5.05 -4.72 10.26
CA ILE A 18 6.26 -3.89 10.39
C ILE A 18 6.28 -3.21 11.77
N THR A 19 5.19 -2.53 12.16
CA THR A 19 5.12 -1.89 13.48
C THR A 19 5.23 -2.88 14.64
N LEU A 20 4.70 -4.10 14.48
CA LEU A 20 4.76 -5.14 15.49
C LEU A 20 6.18 -5.68 15.66
N VAL A 21 6.91 -5.89 14.57
CA VAL A 21 8.32 -6.32 14.61
C VAL A 21 9.17 -5.28 15.32
N ASP A 22 8.96 -4.00 15.01
CA ASP A 22 9.68 -2.89 15.63
C ASP A 22 9.39 -2.83 17.15
N VAL A 23 8.13 -2.99 17.56
CA VAL A 23 7.74 -3.01 18.97
C VAL A 23 8.32 -4.22 19.71
N LEU A 24 8.29 -5.39 19.09
CA LEU A 24 8.93 -6.61 19.63
C LEU A 24 10.44 -6.46 19.74
N SER A 25 11.05 -5.61 18.91
CA SER A 25 12.48 -5.26 18.96
C SER A 25 12.81 -4.20 20.02
N GLY A 26 11.80 -3.72 20.77
CA GLY A 26 11.97 -2.77 21.86
C GLY A 26 11.84 -1.30 21.46
N THR A 27 11.49 -0.99 20.21
CA THR A 27 11.17 0.39 19.80
C THR A 27 9.74 0.75 20.16
N SER A 28 9.50 2.02 20.50
CA SER A 28 8.14 2.46 20.82
C SER A 28 7.28 2.58 19.55
N VAL A 29 5.96 2.37 19.67
CA VAL A 29 5.03 2.51 18.52
C VAL A 29 5.16 3.88 17.84
N ALA A 30 5.40 4.95 18.63
CA ALA A 30 5.58 6.30 18.12
C ALA A 30 6.85 6.43 17.27
N GLU A 31 7.95 5.81 17.69
CA GLU A 31 9.20 5.78 16.93
C GLU A 31 9.09 4.92 15.67
N SER A 32 8.40 3.79 15.72
CA SER A 32 8.18 2.94 14.54
C SER A 32 7.37 3.69 13.46
N VAL A 33 6.31 4.41 13.87
CA VAL A 33 5.52 5.24 12.96
C VAL A 33 6.31 6.44 12.43
N HIS A 34 7.13 7.06 13.28
CA HIS A 34 8.04 8.13 12.85
C HIS A 34 9.07 7.61 11.85
N SER A 35 9.64 6.43 12.07
CA SER A 35 10.58 5.77 11.15
C SER A 35 9.94 5.51 9.79
N LEU A 36 8.70 5.01 9.76
CA LEU A 36 7.93 4.88 8.52
C LEU A 36 7.77 6.23 7.80
N SER A 37 7.43 7.29 8.54
CA SER A 37 7.31 8.63 7.97
C SER A 37 8.64 9.15 7.40
N VAL A 38 9.75 8.89 8.07
CA VAL A 38 11.09 9.27 7.61
C VAL A 38 11.44 8.50 6.33
N VAL A 39 11.19 7.19 6.28
CA VAL A 39 11.42 6.37 5.09
C VAL A 39 10.63 6.89 3.89
N PHE A 40 9.36 7.23 4.08
CA PHE A 40 8.55 7.85 3.03
C PHE A 40 9.07 9.23 2.62
N ALA A 41 9.59 10.03 3.56
CA ALA A 41 10.18 11.34 3.27
C ALA A 41 11.54 11.25 2.56
N THR A 42 12.32 10.20 2.80
CA THR A 42 13.61 9.95 2.15
C THR A 42 13.48 9.14 0.86
N THR A 43 12.27 8.69 0.52
CA THR A 43 12.01 7.95 -0.72
C THR A 43 12.38 8.81 -1.92
N THR A 44 13.26 8.30 -2.76
CA THR A 44 13.73 9.03 -3.94
C THR A 44 12.62 9.17 -4.99
N LEU A 45 12.73 10.16 -5.88
CA LEU A 45 11.75 10.37 -6.97
C LEU A 45 11.53 9.12 -7.82
N TYR A 46 12.58 8.32 -8.05
CA TYR A 46 12.49 7.08 -8.82
C TYR A 46 11.69 5.99 -8.09
N GLU A 47 11.93 5.81 -6.80
CA GLU A 47 11.19 4.85 -5.96
C GLU A 47 9.72 5.26 -5.84
N MET A 48 9.44 6.55 -5.71
CA MET A 48 8.09 7.08 -5.66
C MET A 48 7.30 6.77 -6.95
N ILE A 49 7.93 6.92 -8.12
CA ILE A 49 7.32 6.58 -9.42
C ILE A 49 7.01 5.08 -9.49
N CYS A 50 7.94 4.22 -9.07
CA CYS A 50 7.72 2.77 -9.02
C CYS A 50 6.55 2.40 -8.11
N ILE A 51 6.48 2.99 -6.91
CA ILE A 51 5.37 2.79 -5.97
C ILE A 51 4.04 3.22 -6.60
N LEU A 52 4.01 4.38 -7.27
CA LEU A 52 2.81 4.88 -7.96
C LEU A 52 2.33 3.94 -9.07
N ILE A 53 3.23 3.40 -9.88
CA ILE A 53 2.88 2.44 -10.94
C ILE A 53 2.27 1.18 -10.32
N PHE A 54 2.91 0.61 -9.29
CA PHE A 54 2.40 -0.59 -8.63
C PHE A 54 1.06 -0.35 -7.91
N LEU A 55 0.88 0.82 -7.29
CA LEU A 55 -0.36 1.19 -6.63
C LEU A 55 -1.51 1.40 -7.62
N THR A 56 -1.22 1.91 -8.82
CA THR A 56 -2.22 2.18 -9.86
C THR A 56 -2.61 0.96 -10.68
N LEU A 57 -1.75 -0.07 -10.79
CA LEU A 57 -2.06 -1.34 -11.47
C LEU A 57 -3.40 -1.98 -11.04
N PRO A 58 -3.67 -2.23 -9.74
CA PRO A 58 -4.94 -2.81 -9.32
C PRO A 58 -6.13 -1.87 -9.59
N LEU A 59 -5.92 -0.54 -9.55
CA LEU A 59 -6.96 0.43 -9.91
C LEU A 59 -7.28 0.37 -11.42
N ILE A 60 -6.28 0.27 -12.28
CA ILE A 60 -6.44 0.13 -13.73
C ILE A 60 -7.20 -1.16 -14.05
N GLN A 61 -6.87 -2.28 -13.40
CA GLN A 61 -7.60 -3.53 -13.58
C GLN A 61 -9.08 -3.43 -13.17
N VAL A 62 -9.37 -2.71 -12.08
CA VAL A 62 -10.74 -2.45 -11.63
C VAL A 62 -11.50 -1.58 -12.63
N ILE A 63 -10.89 -0.50 -13.13
CA ILE A 63 -11.49 0.39 -14.12
C ILE A 63 -11.73 -0.36 -15.43
N ALA A 64 -10.75 -1.09 -15.94
CA ALA A 64 -10.87 -1.89 -17.16
C ALA A 64 -11.99 -2.93 -17.06
N SER A 65 -12.12 -3.60 -15.90
CA SER A 65 -13.19 -4.56 -15.66
C SER A 65 -14.58 -3.89 -15.58
N ALA A 66 -14.67 -2.70 -14.99
CA ALA A 66 -15.91 -1.93 -14.91
C ALA A 66 -16.36 -1.42 -16.29
N VAL A 67 -15.43 -0.88 -17.09
CA VAL A 67 -15.68 -0.42 -18.46
C VAL A 67 -16.10 -1.59 -19.37
N LYS A 68 -15.41 -2.73 -19.29
CA LYS A 68 -15.79 -3.95 -20.05
C LYS A 68 -17.21 -4.40 -19.71
N ARG A 69 -17.57 -4.42 -18.42
CA ARG A 69 -18.91 -4.80 -17.96
C ARG A 69 -20.00 -3.83 -18.41
N SER A 70 -19.67 -2.53 -18.50
CA SER A 70 -20.59 -1.50 -19.02
C SER A 70 -20.79 -1.57 -20.53
N ARG A 71 -19.85 -2.17 -21.29
CA ARG A 71 -19.92 -2.27 -22.75
C ARG A 71 -20.59 -3.55 -23.26
N THR A 72 -20.79 -4.53 -22.37
CA THR A 72 -21.39 -5.85 -22.68
C THR A 72 -22.84 -5.95 -22.19
N ARG A 73 -23.39 -4.86 -21.63
CA ARG A 73 -24.78 -4.74 -21.19
C ARG A 73 -25.47 -3.67 -22.01
#